data_AF-A0A7S0QDU5-F1
#
_entry.id   AF-A0A7S0QDU5-F1
#
_cell.length_a   1.000
_cell.length_b   1.000
_cell.length_c   1.000
_cell.angle_alpha   90.00
_cell.angle_beta   90.00
_cell.angle_gamma   90.00
#
_symmetry.space_group_name_H-M   'P 1'
#
loop_
_entity.id
_entity.type
_entity.pdbx_description
1 polymer ?
#
loop_
_entity_poly.entity_id
_entity_poly.type
_entity_poly.pdbx_seq_one_letter_code
_entity_poly.pdbx_strand_id
1 'polypeptide(L)'
;ITLKWKNYILSPWTKEDYLEAVTNKAFFEQVKKMLDANNMLNAGTQEESLTPQELVESKFHFAGGSSKFMFDLSTEEVIVMIDAIVERCEDLFKYVHWTIGGCPSQTLNTILASSRFDSSTVNAVPVSSYAVSVIAECLGPDLVLKLRDSLVACSRMTPDIDGTWFEMFFFAKLKHSGLEYSQKDPTLWT
;
A
#
# COMPACT_ATOMS: atom_id res chain seq x y z
N ILE A 1 -28.36 12.06 -23.75
CA ILE A 1 -27.06 12.68 -23.38
C ILE A 1 -26.14 11.56 -22.94
N THR A 2 -25.17 11.18 -23.76
CA THR A 2 -24.21 10.10 -23.44
C THR A 2 -23.03 10.74 -22.73
N LEU A 3 -22.96 10.62 -21.41
CA LEU A 3 -21.84 11.13 -20.62
C LEU A 3 -20.59 10.31 -20.97
N LYS A 4 -19.67 10.90 -21.74
CA LYS A 4 -18.32 10.35 -21.93
C LYS A 4 -17.53 10.63 -20.65
N TRP A 5 -17.39 9.61 -19.81
CA TRP A 5 -16.48 9.66 -18.67
C TRP A 5 -15.04 9.72 -19.19
N LYS A 6 -14.36 10.86 -18.99
CA LYS A 6 -12.90 10.91 -19.11
C LYS A 6 -12.33 10.21 -17.89
N ASN A 7 -11.75 9.03 -18.08
CA ASN A 7 -10.96 8.37 -17.05
C ASN A 7 -9.66 9.15 -16.87
N TYR A 8 -9.55 9.92 -15.78
CA TYR A 8 -8.29 10.49 -15.35
C TYR A 8 -7.59 9.43 -14.51
N ILE A 9 -6.43 8.95 -14.99
CA ILE A 9 -5.53 8.20 -14.13
C ILE A 9 -4.69 9.23 -13.41
N LEU A 10 -4.85 9.29 -12.10
CA LEU A 10 -3.90 9.98 -11.25
C LEU A 10 -2.80 8.98 -10.93
N SER A 11 -1.56 9.33 -11.28
CA SER A 11 -0.41 8.57 -10.81
C SER A 11 -0.39 8.61 -9.28
N PRO A 12 -0.07 7.49 -8.61
CA PRO A 12 0.15 7.51 -7.17
C PRO A 12 1.27 8.51 -6.85
N TRP A 13 1.12 9.22 -5.76
CA TRP A 13 2.14 10.15 -5.27
C TRP A 13 3.29 9.39 -4.65
N THR A 14 4.50 9.86 -4.87
CA THR A 14 5.70 9.38 -4.20
C THR A 14 5.84 10.01 -2.81
N LYS A 15 6.73 9.46 -1.99
CA LYS A 15 7.05 10.06 -0.69
C LYS A 15 7.60 11.47 -0.88
N GLU A 16 8.45 11.65 -1.89
CA GLU A 16 9.07 12.92 -2.26
C GLU A 16 8.03 13.98 -2.64
N ASP A 17 6.99 13.60 -3.41
CA ASP A 17 5.90 14.52 -3.78
C ASP A 17 5.18 15.06 -2.52
N TYR A 18 4.96 14.21 -1.51
CA TYR A 18 4.34 14.64 -0.25
C TYR A 18 5.26 15.54 0.57
N LEU A 19 6.54 15.18 0.67
CA LEU A 19 7.54 15.98 1.38
C LEU A 19 7.67 17.37 0.76
N GLU A 20 7.61 17.47 -0.57
CA GLU A 20 7.56 18.75 -1.28
C GLU A 20 6.28 19.52 -0.95
N ALA A 21 5.11 18.88 -1.00
CA ALA A 21 3.83 19.54 -0.75
C ALA A 21 3.74 20.18 0.66
N VAL A 22 4.23 19.50 1.70
CA VAL A 22 4.19 20.03 3.07
C VAL A 22 5.20 21.15 3.35
N THR A 23 6.10 21.47 2.41
CA THR A 23 6.92 22.68 2.49
C THR A 23 6.08 23.96 2.37
N ASN A 24 4.92 23.88 1.70
CA ASN A 24 3.98 24.98 1.63
C ASN A 24 3.22 25.12 2.95
N LYS A 25 3.58 26.15 3.73
CA LYS A 25 2.98 26.40 5.06
C LYS A 25 1.44 26.53 5.02
N ALA A 26 0.89 27.22 4.02
CA ALA A 26 -0.55 27.43 3.94
C ALA A 26 -1.30 26.13 3.64
N PHE A 27 -0.71 25.24 2.85
CA PHE A 27 -1.22 23.90 2.60
C PHE A 27 -1.08 23.02 3.86
N PHE A 28 0.12 22.98 4.46
CA PHE A 28 0.39 22.18 5.65
C PHE A 28 -0.58 22.50 6.78
N GLU A 29 -0.83 23.78 7.06
CA GLU A 29 -1.77 24.19 8.12
C GLU A 29 -3.20 23.66 7.91
N GLN A 30 -3.62 23.43 6.67
CA GLN A 30 -4.94 22.87 6.36
C GLN A 30 -5.01 21.36 6.62
N VAL A 31 -3.91 20.64 6.35
CA VAL A 31 -3.88 19.17 6.35
C VAL A 31 -3.22 18.57 7.58
N LYS A 32 -2.50 19.35 8.41
CA LYS A 32 -1.71 18.85 9.55
C LYS A 32 -2.50 18.00 10.54
N LYS A 33 -3.80 18.30 10.72
CA LYS A 33 -4.69 17.53 11.59
C LYS A 33 -4.93 16.08 11.12
N MET A 34 -4.72 15.83 9.82
CA MET A 34 -4.83 14.50 9.24
C MET A 34 -3.51 13.73 9.36
N LEU A 35 -2.38 14.39 9.61
CA LEU A 35 -1.07 13.74 9.77
C LEU A 35 -0.88 13.27 11.23
N ASP A 36 -1.79 12.41 11.68
CA ASP A 36 -2.00 12.03 13.08
C ASP A 36 -1.47 10.64 13.45
N ALA A 37 -0.80 9.94 12.52
CA ALA A 37 -0.31 8.57 12.73
C ALA A 37 0.56 8.41 13.99
N ASN A 38 1.37 9.42 14.32
CA ASN A 38 2.21 9.42 15.52
C ASN A 38 1.42 9.39 16.82
N ASN A 39 0.20 9.94 16.85
CA ASN A 39 -0.65 9.90 18.04
C ASN A 39 -1.08 8.47 18.37
N MET A 40 -1.24 7.64 17.33
CA MET A 40 -1.57 6.22 17.49
C MET A 40 -0.35 5.39 17.88
N LEU A 41 0.83 5.72 17.35
CA LEU A 41 2.08 4.98 17.61
C LEU A 41 2.70 5.30 18.98
N ASN A 42 2.54 6.53 19.48
CA ASN A 42 3.20 7.03 20.68
C ASN A 42 2.25 7.28 21.85
N ALA A 43 1.17 6.50 21.97
CA ALA A 43 0.21 6.60 23.08
C ALA A 43 0.90 6.34 24.45
N GLY A 44 1.54 7.36 25.02
CA GLY A 44 2.28 7.28 26.29
C GLY A 44 3.60 8.07 26.36
N THR A 45 4.12 8.61 25.25
CA THR A 45 5.39 9.37 25.22
C THR A 45 5.10 10.86 25.05
N GLN A 46 5.86 11.74 25.74
CA GLN A 46 5.70 13.21 25.60
C GLN A 46 5.78 13.61 24.12
N GLU A 47 4.84 14.45 23.68
CA GLU A 47 4.80 15.03 22.33
C GLU A 47 6.09 15.83 22.08
N GLU A 48 7.11 15.19 21.50
CA GLU A 48 8.10 15.93 20.74
C GLU A 48 7.37 16.55 19.55
N SER A 49 7.54 17.86 19.37
CA SER A 49 6.97 18.60 18.24
C SER A 49 7.64 18.11 16.95
N LEU A 50 7.05 17.10 16.33
CA LEU A 50 7.51 16.56 15.06
C LEU A 50 7.42 17.61 13.95
N THR A 51 8.39 17.57 13.05
CA THR A 51 8.43 18.36 11.84
C THR A 51 7.34 17.91 10.85
N PRO A 52 6.88 18.79 9.93
CA PRO A 52 5.95 18.42 8.87
C PRO A 52 6.38 17.17 8.09
N GLN A 53 7.69 17.02 7.88
CA GLN A 53 8.29 15.88 7.20
C GLN A 53 8.06 14.60 8.02
N GLU A 54 8.45 14.58 9.30
CA GLU A 54 8.26 13.41 10.18
C GLU A 54 6.80 12.99 10.31
N LEU A 55 5.87 13.95 10.29
CA LEU A 55 4.43 13.68 10.27
C LEU A 55 3.99 12.96 8.98
N VAL A 56 4.50 13.39 7.82
CA VAL A 56 4.27 12.70 6.54
C VAL A 56 4.90 11.31 6.55
N GLU A 57 6.14 11.17 7.02
CA GLU A 57 6.84 9.89 7.03
C GLU A 57 6.11 8.86 7.87
N SER A 58 5.64 9.26 9.05
CA SER A 58 4.86 8.40 9.94
C SER A 58 3.56 7.93 9.29
N LYS A 59 2.85 8.83 8.61
CA LYS A 59 1.58 8.47 7.96
C LYS A 59 1.75 7.72 6.64
N PHE A 60 2.89 7.87 5.96
CA PHE A 60 3.16 7.23 4.68
C PHE A 60 3.04 5.70 4.73
N HIS A 61 3.33 5.08 5.87
CA HIS A 61 3.10 3.64 6.07
C HIS A 61 1.63 3.24 5.81
N PHE A 62 0.68 4.07 6.24
CA PHE A 62 -0.76 3.83 6.10
C PHE A 62 -1.32 4.35 4.78
N ALA A 63 -0.93 5.57 4.40
CA ALA A 63 -1.50 6.27 3.26
C ALA A 63 -0.84 5.88 1.92
N GLY A 64 0.45 5.55 1.95
CA GLY A 64 1.29 5.29 0.78
C GLY A 64 1.01 6.26 -0.37
N GLY A 65 0.77 5.76 -1.58
CA GLY A 65 0.58 6.59 -2.77
C GLY A 65 -0.76 7.33 -2.89
N SER A 66 -1.67 7.19 -1.92
CA SER A 66 -2.99 7.85 -1.96
C SER A 66 -2.96 9.21 -1.29
N SER A 67 -3.03 10.28 -2.08
CA SER A 67 -3.09 11.65 -1.56
C SER A 67 -4.35 11.92 -0.74
N LYS A 68 -5.45 11.23 -1.06
CA LYS A 68 -6.68 11.26 -0.25
C LYS A 68 -6.41 10.68 1.13
N PHE A 69 -5.74 9.53 1.22
CA PHE A 69 -5.39 8.94 2.51
C PHE A 69 -4.40 9.81 3.28
N MET A 70 -3.46 10.44 2.57
CA MET A 70 -2.46 11.29 3.19
C MET A 70 -3.08 12.55 3.80
N PHE A 71 -3.95 13.26 3.07
CA PHE A 71 -4.34 14.63 3.42
C PHE A 71 -5.81 14.85 3.74
N ASP A 72 -6.70 13.92 3.41
CA ASP A 72 -8.16 14.10 3.55
C ASP A 72 -8.78 13.25 4.66
N LEU A 73 -8.13 12.14 5.04
CA LEU A 73 -8.62 11.20 6.05
C LEU A 73 -7.69 11.13 7.25
N SER A 74 -8.20 10.88 8.45
CA SER A 74 -7.37 10.53 9.62
C SER A 74 -6.72 9.15 9.43
N THR A 75 -5.68 8.84 10.22
CA THR A 75 -5.03 7.53 10.14
C THR A 75 -5.98 6.40 10.53
N GLU A 76 -6.86 6.64 11.52
CA GLU A 76 -7.91 5.69 11.91
C GLU A 76 -8.90 5.44 10.77
N GLU A 77 -9.35 6.49 10.07
CA GLU A 77 -10.26 6.35 8.93
C GLU A 77 -9.62 5.56 7.78
N VAL A 78 -8.31 5.73 7.54
CA VAL A 78 -7.56 4.96 6.53
C VAL A 78 -7.52 3.49 6.91
N ILE A 79 -7.20 3.16 8.17
CA ILE A 79 -7.17 1.79 8.68
C ILE A 79 -8.54 1.11 8.51
N VAL A 80 -9.60 1.73 9.03
CA VAL A 80 -10.97 1.19 8.96
C VAL A 80 -11.39 0.96 7.51
N MET A 81 -11.02 1.87 6.62
CA MET A 81 -11.37 1.74 5.20
C MET A 81 -10.62 0.59 4.52
N ILE A 82 -9.33 0.43 4.79
CA ILE A 82 -8.52 -0.67 4.23
C ILE A 82 -9.04 -2.01 4.76
N ASP A 83 -9.24 -2.15 6.07
CA ASP A 83 -9.70 -3.38 6.71
C ASP A 83 -11.08 -3.79 6.18
N ALA A 84 -12.04 -2.87 6.16
CA ALA A 84 -13.39 -3.15 5.69
C ALA A 84 -13.42 -3.59 4.23
N ILE A 85 -12.50 -3.08 3.40
CA ILE A 85 -12.43 -3.50 1.99
C ILE A 85 -11.86 -4.91 1.88
N VAL A 86 -10.79 -5.22 2.62
CA VAL A 86 -10.19 -6.56 2.60
C VAL A 86 -11.19 -7.60 3.13
N GLU A 87 -11.89 -7.33 4.22
CA GLU A 87 -12.90 -8.23 4.79
C GLU A 87 -14.08 -8.50 3.85
N ARG A 88 -14.54 -7.47 3.11
CA ARG A 88 -15.68 -7.58 2.20
C ARG A 88 -15.33 -8.15 0.83
N CYS A 89 -14.04 -8.35 0.56
CA CYS A 89 -13.57 -8.81 -0.73
C CYS A 89 -13.59 -10.35 -0.79
N GLU A 90 -14.69 -10.92 -1.29
CA GLU A 90 -14.91 -12.39 -1.34
C GLU A 90 -13.81 -13.16 -2.08
N ASP A 91 -13.08 -12.52 -3.00
CA ASP A 91 -11.96 -13.14 -3.72
C ASP A 91 -10.85 -12.11 -3.99
N LEU A 92 -10.19 -11.67 -2.92
CA LEU A 92 -9.07 -10.73 -2.98
C LEU A 92 -7.95 -11.24 -3.91
N PHE A 93 -7.74 -12.57 -3.96
CA PHE A 93 -6.78 -13.18 -4.87
C PHE A 93 -7.10 -12.81 -6.33
N LYS A 94 -8.35 -12.94 -6.80
CA LYS A 94 -8.72 -12.51 -8.16
C LYS A 94 -8.41 -11.04 -8.41
N TYR A 95 -8.61 -10.15 -7.45
CA TYR A 95 -8.38 -8.72 -7.67
C TYR A 95 -6.90 -8.35 -7.73
N VAL A 96 -6.06 -8.98 -6.92
CA VAL A 96 -4.61 -8.75 -6.98
C VAL A 96 -3.97 -9.52 -8.15
N HIS A 97 -4.54 -10.68 -8.53
CA HIS A 97 -4.11 -11.49 -9.68
C HIS A 97 -4.53 -10.89 -11.04
N TRP A 98 -5.69 -10.25 -11.15
CA TRP A 98 -6.18 -9.62 -12.38
C TRP A 98 -5.70 -8.17 -12.52
N THR A 99 -4.44 -8.05 -12.89
CA THR A 99 -3.94 -6.90 -13.62
C THR A 99 -4.47 -6.94 -15.07
N ILE A 100 -5.73 -6.49 -15.28
CA ILE A 100 -6.33 -5.78 -16.45
C ILE A 100 -7.87 -5.99 -16.51
N GLY A 101 -8.62 -4.89 -16.38
CA GLY A 101 -9.76 -4.57 -17.25
C GLY A 101 -11.13 -5.18 -16.95
N GLY A 102 -11.81 -4.77 -15.87
CA GLY A 102 -13.26 -5.02 -15.81
C GLY A 102 -13.99 -4.95 -14.47
N CYS A 103 -13.42 -4.41 -13.39
CA CYS A 103 -14.19 -4.23 -12.15
C CYS A 103 -14.76 -2.80 -12.06
N PRO A 104 -16.04 -2.63 -11.71
CA PRO A 104 -16.59 -1.31 -11.45
C PRO A 104 -16.17 -0.81 -10.06
N SER A 105 -16.02 0.51 -10.00
CA SER A 105 -16.17 1.38 -8.83
C SER A 105 -14.96 1.61 -7.93
N GLN A 106 -14.96 2.82 -7.35
CA GLN A 106 -13.88 3.53 -6.66
C GLN A 106 -13.28 2.78 -5.46
N THR A 107 -13.83 1.64 -5.05
CA THR A 107 -13.48 0.87 -3.86
C THR A 107 -12.12 0.17 -3.97
N LEU A 108 -11.68 -0.27 -5.15
CA LEU A 108 -10.38 -0.94 -5.29
C LEU A 108 -9.19 0.04 -5.38
N ASN A 109 -9.43 1.29 -5.81
CA ASN A 109 -8.41 2.35 -5.80
C ASN A 109 -7.93 2.70 -4.38
N THR A 110 -8.70 2.26 -3.38
CA THR A 110 -8.47 2.46 -1.96
C THR A 110 -7.48 1.45 -1.38
N ILE A 111 -7.28 0.29 -2.01
CA ILE A 111 -6.31 -0.73 -1.56
C ILE A 111 -5.22 -1.01 -2.60
N LEU A 112 -5.47 -0.74 -3.88
CA LEU A 112 -4.55 -0.94 -4.98
C LEU A 112 -4.35 0.36 -5.77
N ALA A 113 -3.11 0.81 -5.89
CA ALA A 113 -2.71 1.82 -6.85
C ALA A 113 -2.53 1.18 -8.24
N SER A 114 -3.19 1.74 -9.25
CA SER A 114 -3.07 1.29 -10.64
C SER A 114 -2.16 2.21 -11.43
N SER A 115 -1.02 1.72 -11.90
CA SER A 115 -0.16 2.43 -12.85
C SER A 115 -0.25 1.80 -14.25
N ARG A 116 -0.34 2.64 -15.29
CA ARG A 116 -0.22 2.18 -16.67
C ARG A 116 1.25 2.24 -17.09
N PHE A 117 1.81 1.09 -17.43
CA PHE A 117 3.16 1.02 -18.00
C PHE A 117 3.12 1.17 -19.54
N ASP A 118 2.03 0.70 -20.17
CA ASP A 118 1.75 0.84 -21.61
C ASP A 118 0.23 0.89 -21.89
N SER A 119 -0.19 0.94 -23.16
CA SER A 119 -1.60 0.98 -23.57
C SER A 119 -2.42 -0.26 -23.19
N SER A 120 -1.77 -1.35 -22.81
CA SER A 120 -2.35 -2.67 -22.54
C SER A 120 -2.18 -3.15 -21.10
N THR A 121 -1.20 -2.64 -20.35
CA THR A 121 -0.78 -3.19 -19.06
C THR A 121 -1.06 -2.21 -17.92
N VAL A 122 -2.00 -2.59 -17.05
CA VAL A 122 -2.24 -1.93 -15.76
C VAL A 122 -1.59 -2.79 -14.69
N ASN A 123 -0.59 -2.25 -13.99
CA ASN A 123 -0.04 -2.86 -12.78
C ASN A 123 -0.83 -2.33 -11.58
N ALA A 124 -1.39 -3.22 -10.78
CA ALA A 124 -2.08 -2.91 -9.55
C ALA A 124 -1.16 -3.34 -8.39
N VAL A 125 -0.65 -2.38 -7.64
CA VAL A 125 0.19 -2.62 -6.46
C VAL A 125 -0.57 -2.16 -5.22
N PRO A 126 -0.42 -2.79 -4.05
CA PRO A 126 -0.96 -2.26 -2.81
C PRO A 126 -0.63 -0.78 -2.62
N VAL A 127 -1.61 0.00 -2.16
CA VAL A 127 -1.49 1.46 -2.09
C VAL A 127 -0.50 1.92 -1.01
N SER A 128 -0.26 1.10 0.01
CA SER A 128 0.60 1.38 1.15
C SER A 128 1.11 0.09 1.81
N SER A 129 2.18 0.17 2.60
CA SER A 129 2.70 -0.95 3.38
C SER A 129 1.69 -1.51 4.38
N TYR A 130 0.81 -0.68 4.94
CA TYR A 130 -0.29 -1.18 5.77
C TYR A 130 -1.24 -2.08 4.96
N ALA A 131 -1.63 -1.65 3.74
CA ALA A 131 -2.46 -2.48 2.87
C ALA A 131 -1.75 -3.80 2.47
N VAL A 132 -0.43 -3.76 2.24
CA VAL A 132 0.40 -4.97 2.02
C VAL A 132 0.21 -5.98 3.15
N SER A 133 0.37 -5.53 4.41
CA SER A 133 0.23 -6.38 5.60
C SER A 133 -1.18 -6.98 5.72
N VAL A 134 -2.23 -6.16 5.59
CA VAL A 134 -3.63 -6.62 5.72
C VAL A 134 -3.99 -7.62 4.62
N ILE A 135 -3.59 -7.36 3.37
CA ILE A 135 -3.79 -8.28 2.25
C ILE A 135 -3.04 -9.60 2.49
N ALA A 136 -1.79 -9.52 2.96
CA ALA A 136 -0.96 -10.69 3.25
C ALA A 136 -1.55 -11.56 4.36
N GLU A 137 -2.02 -10.94 5.44
CA GLU A 137 -2.70 -11.63 6.54
C GLU A 137 -3.99 -12.30 6.07
N CYS A 138 -4.73 -11.70 5.16
CA CYS A 138 -5.95 -12.28 4.60
C CYS A 138 -5.67 -13.48 3.68
N LEU A 139 -4.71 -13.34 2.76
CA LEU A 139 -4.41 -14.37 1.75
C LEU A 139 -3.64 -15.57 2.33
N GLY A 140 -2.76 -15.34 3.31
CA GLY A 140 -1.85 -16.36 3.80
C GLY A 140 -0.73 -16.72 2.79
N PRO A 141 0.31 -17.45 3.26
CA PRO A 141 1.57 -17.58 2.54
C PRO A 141 1.43 -18.32 1.21
N ASP A 142 0.56 -19.33 1.12
CA ASP A 142 0.40 -20.13 -0.09
C ASP A 142 -0.25 -19.34 -1.24
N LEU A 143 -1.24 -18.48 -0.94
CA LEU A 143 -1.86 -17.63 -1.94
C LEU A 143 -0.94 -16.48 -2.36
N VAL A 144 -0.13 -15.94 -1.44
CA VAL A 144 0.91 -14.95 -1.78
C VAL A 144 1.94 -15.54 -2.75
N LEU A 145 2.40 -16.77 -2.52
CA LEU A 145 3.33 -17.46 -3.44
C LEU A 145 2.69 -17.71 -4.81
N LYS A 146 1.44 -18.20 -4.86
CA LYS A 146 0.73 -18.39 -6.13
C LYS A 146 0.59 -17.08 -6.91
N LEU A 147 0.34 -15.98 -6.21
CA LEU A 147 0.21 -14.65 -6.82
C LEU A 147 1.54 -14.17 -7.39
N ARG A 148 2.64 -14.35 -6.65
CA ARG A 148 4.00 -14.08 -7.14
C ARG A 148 4.31 -14.89 -8.40
N ASP A 149 4.07 -16.20 -8.38
CA ASP A 149 4.36 -17.10 -9.50
C ASP A 149 3.59 -16.68 -10.76
N SER A 150 2.32 -16.28 -10.63
CA SER A 150 1.53 -15.73 -11.73
C SER A 150 2.14 -14.44 -12.31
N LEU A 151 2.67 -13.55 -11.48
CA LEU A 151 3.24 -12.29 -11.94
C LEU A 151 4.63 -12.46 -12.57
N VAL A 152 5.43 -13.40 -12.06
CA VAL A 152 6.67 -13.84 -12.69
C VAL A 152 6.38 -14.41 -14.07
N ALA A 153 5.37 -15.28 -14.20
CA ALA A 153 4.96 -15.86 -15.48
C ALA A 153 4.52 -14.78 -16.49
N CYS A 154 3.94 -13.68 -16.02
CA CYS A 154 3.58 -12.54 -16.85
C CYS A 154 4.72 -11.54 -17.11
N SER A 155 5.95 -11.81 -16.64
CA SER A 155 7.11 -10.90 -16.74
C SER A 155 6.85 -9.49 -16.16
N ARG A 156 6.05 -9.41 -15.08
CA ARG A 156 5.65 -8.15 -14.43
C ARG A 156 6.45 -7.82 -13.17
N MET A 157 7.54 -8.53 -12.88
CA MET A 157 8.41 -8.24 -11.74
C MET A 157 9.42 -7.13 -12.06
N THR A 158 9.37 -6.05 -11.30
CA THR A 158 10.42 -5.04 -11.17
C THR A 158 11.04 -5.13 -9.76
N PRO A 159 12.22 -4.54 -9.50
CA PRO A 159 12.83 -4.56 -8.16
C PRO A 159 11.91 -4.03 -7.04
N ASP A 160 11.13 -2.97 -7.30
CA ASP A 160 10.18 -2.41 -6.34
C ASP A 160 9.03 -3.37 -6.02
N ILE A 161 8.60 -4.11 -7.04
CA ILE A 161 7.58 -5.15 -6.92
C ILE A 161 8.15 -6.33 -6.12
N ASP A 162 9.43 -6.67 -6.28
CA ASP A 162 10.11 -7.74 -5.52
C ASP A 162 10.15 -7.45 -4.01
N GLY A 163 10.47 -6.20 -3.62
CA GLY A 163 10.42 -5.78 -2.22
C GLY A 163 9.01 -5.88 -1.61
N THR A 164 8.00 -5.46 -2.36
CA THR A 164 6.59 -5.56 -1.93
C THR A 164 6.16 -7.02 -1.75
N TRP A 165 6.57 -7.92 -2.65
CA TRP A 165 6.28 -9.36 -2.51
C TRP A 165 6.94 -9.99 -1.29
N PHE A 166 8.20 -9.63 -1.04
CA PHE A 166 8.89 -10.09 0.15
C PHE A 166 8.15 -9.66 1.41
N GLU A 167 7.72 -8.40 1.49
CA GLU A 167 6.95 -7.87 2.62
C GLU A 167 5.61 -8.62 2.79
N MET A 168 4.87 -8.85 1.70
CA MET A 168 3.64 -9.66 1.74
C MET A 168 3.90 -11.07 2.28
N PHE A 169 4.93 -11.75 1.76
CA PHE A 169 5.23 -13.11 2.18
C PHE A 169 5.66 -13.17 3.66
N PHE A 170 6.47 -12.20 4.09
CA PHE A 170 6.92 -12.07 5.47
C PHE A 170 5.74 -11.94 6.44
N PHE A 171 4.81 -11.00 6.20
CA PHE A 171 3.65 -10.80 7.07
C PHE A 171 2.68 -11.98 7.04
N ALA A 172 2.46 -12.58 5.87
CA ALA A 172 1.63 -13.79 5.76
C ALA A 172 2.21 -14.94 6.59
N LYS A 173 3.53 -15.15 6.54
CA LYS A 173 4.22 -16.17 7.36
C LYS A 173 4.13 -15.87 8.84
N LEU A 174 4.44 -14.63 9.23
CA LEU A 174 4.41 -14.18 10.61
C LEU A 174 3.05 -14.48 11.28
N LYS A 175 1.96 -14.24 10.56
CA LYS A 175 0.59 -14.44 11.08
C LYS A 175 0.12 -15.89 11.08
N HIS A 176 0.39 -16.65 10.01
CA HIS A 176 -0.23 -17.96 9.79
C HIS A 176 0.60 -19.14 10.27
N SER A 177 1.92 -19.04 10.24
CA SER A 177 2.80 -20.21 10.45
C SER A 177 3.99 -19.93 11.35
N GLY A 178 4.22 -18.67 11.73
CA GLY A 178 5.45 -18.24 12.37
C GLY A 178 6.63 -18.15 11.38
N LEU A 179 7.75 -17.63 11.87
CA LEU A 179 8.99 -17.53 11.10
C LEU A 179 9.96 -18.62 11.54
N GLU A 180 10.31 -19.51 10.61
CA GLU A 180 11.44 -20.41 10.78
C GLU A 180 12.70 -19.75 10.18
N TYR A 181 13.63 -19.37 11.06
CA TYR A 181 14.93 -18.84 10.63
C TYR A 181 15.93 -19.98 10.51
N SER A 182 16.48 -20.17 9.31
CA SER A 182 17.64 -21.03 9.09
C SER A 182 18.79 -20.20 8.52
N GLN A 183 19.86 -20.05 9.29
CA GLN A 183 21.11 -19.49 8.79
C GLN A 183 21.81 -20.54 7.94
N LYS A 184 22.04 -20.27 6.66
CA LYS A 184 22.96 -21.09 5.87
C LYS A 184 24.38 -20.75 6.30
N ASP A 185 25.16 -21.78 6.66
CA ASP A 185 26.56 -21.64 7.02
C ASP A 185 27.32 -20.93 5.87
N PRO A 186 27.93 -19.76 6.12
CA PRO A 186 28.65 -19.01 5.09
C PRO A 186 29.81 -19.79 4.48
N THR A 187 30.26 -20.88 5.11
CA THR A 187 31.42 -21.68 4.69
C THR A 187 31.15 -22.66 3.56
N LEU A 188 29.89 -22.83 3.11
CA LEU A 188 29.54 -23.78 2.05
C LEU A 188 29.58 -23.19 0.62
N TRP A 189 30.17 -22.00 0.45
CA TRP A 189 30.44 -21.38 -0.85
C TRP A 189 31.95 -21.37 -1.18
N THR A 190 32.61 -22.52 -1.06
CA THR A 190 33.93 -22.77 -1.65
C THR A 190 33.83 -23.73 -2.82
#